data_AF-A0AAU9DNR0-F1
#
_entry.id   AF-A0AAU9DNR0-F1
#
_cell.length_a   1.000
_cell.length_b   1.000
_cell.length_c   1.000
_cell.angle_alpha   90.00
_cell.angle_beta   90.00
_cell.angle_gamma   90.00
#
_symmetry.space_group_name_H-M   'P 1'
#
loop_
_entity.id
_entity.type
_entity.pdbx_description
1 polymer ?
#
loop_
_entity_poly.entity_id
_entity_poly.type
_entity_poly.pdbx_seq_one_letter_code
_entity_poly.pdbx_strand_id
1 'polypeptide(L)'
;MDKVLKNVIKKAVVVTLVLIIYGLIIKEPSIYFGMASGCIISILNFYLLINDTKKYIAISNKVQRIAFAGYLKRYAISGILLFIMIKIGIDYFFGAVLGILLVKFIILFTQFYNIAKERLKMIFNKR
;
A
#
# COMPACT_ATOMS: atom_id res chain seq x y z
N MET A 1 11.98 8.36 10.33
CA MET A 1 10.88 7.48 9.87
C MET A 1 10.87 6.27 10.77
N ASP A 2 9.79 6.03 11.49
CA ASP A 2 9.71 4.98 12.51
C ASP A 2 10.18 3.64 11.97
N LYS A 3 10.96 2.90 12.76
CA LYS A 3 11.53 1.59 12.38
C LYS A 3 10.46 0.63 11.85
N VAL A 4 9.27 0.66 12.45
CA VAL A 4 8.09 -0.11 12.06
C VAL A 4 7.68 0.20 10.61
N LEU A 5 7.66 1.46 10.26
CA LEU A 5 7.23 1.95 8.96
C LEU A 5 8.21 1.58 7.85
N LYS A 6 9.50 1.72 8.12
CA LYS A 6 10.56 1.24 7.22
C LYS A 6 10.44 -0.27 6.98
N ASN A 7 10.11 -1.05 8.00
CA ASN A 7 9.90 -2.49 7.85
C ASN A 7 8.67 -2.83 6.99
N VAL A 8 7.55 -2.12 7.14
CA VAL A 8 6.36 -2.32 6.33
C VAL A 8 6.65 -2.02 4.85
N ILE A 9 7.29 -0.88 4.57
CA ILE A 9 7.66 -0.50 3.21
C ILE A 9 8.65 -1.52 2.61
N LYS A 10 9.67 -1.94 3.37
CA LYS A 10 10.65 -2.92 2.92
C LYS A 10 9.98 -4.25 2.55
N LYS A 11 9.04 -4.74 3.36
CA LYS A 11 8.26 -5.96 3.05
C LYS A 11 7.39 -5.78 1.81
N ALA A 12 6.70 -4.66 1.68
CA ALA A 12 5.88 -4.37 0.51
C ALA A 12 6.73 -4.33 -0.78
N VAL A 13 7.91 -3.68 -0.74
CA VAL A 13 8.85 -3.64 -1.88
C VAL A 13 9.35 -5.04 -2.24
N VAL A 14 9.71 -5.86 -1.25
CA VAL A 14 10.15 -7.25 -1.51
C VAL A 14 9.04 -8.06 -2.18
N VAL A 15 7.79 -7.96 -1.70
CA VAL A 15 6.68 -8.69 -2.33
C VAL A 15 6.42 -8.19 -3.75
N THR A 16 6.48 -6.87 -3.99
CA THR A 16 6.37 -6.32 -5.34
C THR A 16 7.46 -6.87 -6.26
N LEU A 17 8.71 -6.97 -5.80
CA LEU A 17 9.81 -7.57 -6.58
C LEU A 17 9.56 -9.05 -6.89
N VAL A 18 9.08 -9.82 -5.91
CA VAL A 18 8.72 -11.23 -6.12
C VAL A 18 7.60 -11.37 -7.15
N LEU A 19 6.58 -10.50 -7.11
CA LEU A 19 5.49 -10.50 -8.08
C LEU A 19 5.95 -10.13 -9.49
N ILE A 20 6.88 -9.18 -9.62
CA ILE A 20 7.50 -8.82 -10.89
C ILE A 20 8.26 -10.02 -11.48
N ILE A 21 9.06 -10.71 -10.66
CA ILE A 21 9.78 -11.92 -11.08
C ILE A 21 8.81 -13.04 -11.47
N TYR A 22 7.76 -13.26 -10.69
CA TYR A 22 6.73 -14.26 -10.97
C TYR A 22 5.98 -13.96 -12.28
N GLY A 23 5.63 -12.70 -12.52
CA GLY A 23 5.03 -12.25 -13.78
C GLY A 23 5.95 -12.46 -14.99
N LEU A 24 7.26 -12.26 -14.83
CA LEU A 24 8.24 -12.54 -15.90
C LEU A 24 8.32 -14.02 -16.25
N ILE A 25 8.20 -14.92 -15.27
CA ILE A 25 8.26 -16.37 -15.48
C ILE A 25 7.02 -16.84 -16.25
N ILE A 26 5.84 -16.33 -15.90
CA ILE A 26 4.55 -16.73 -16.52
C ILE A 26 4.38 -16.11 -17.91
N LYS A 27 5.09 -15.00 -18.20
CA LYS A 27 5.03 -14.25 -19.46
C LYS A 27 3.64 -13.68 -19.78
N GLU A 28 2.75 -13.60 -18.79
CA GLU A 28 1.45 -12.95 -18.94
C GLU A 28 1.58 -11.44 -18.73
N PRO A 29 1.40 -10.62 -19.79
CA PRO A 29 1.64 -9.18 -19.72
C PRO A 29 0.67 -8.46 -18.79
N SER A 30 -0.53 -9.03 -18.59
CA SER A 30 -1.54 -8.60 -17.63
C SER A 30 -1.03 -8.66 -16.17
N ILE A 31 -0.30 -9.72 -15.82
CA ILE A 31 0.30 -9.91 -14.49
C ILE A 31 1.51 -9.00 -14.33
N TYR A 32 2.42 -8.96 -15.31
CA TYR A 32 3.64 -8.17 -15.21
C TYR A 32 3.37 -6.66 -15.18
N PHE A 33 2.54 -6.13 -16.08
CA PHE A 33 2.29 -4.68 -16.15
C PHE A 33 1.14 -4.24 -15.25
N GLY A 34 0.01 -4.95 -15.27
CA GLY A 34 -1.15 -4.59 -14.45
C GLY A 34 -0.84 -4.70 -12.97
N MET A 35 -0.42 -5.88 -12.51
CA MET A 35 -0.21 -6.14 -11.10
C MET A 35 0.97 -5.37 -10.51
N ALA A 36 2.11 -5.29 -11.22
CA ALA A 36 3.25 -4.53 -10.74
C ALA A 36 2.95 -3.02 -10.63
N SER A 37 2.29 -2.44 -11.63
CA SER A 37 1.91 -1.01 -11.58
C SER A 37 0.93 -0.74 -10.43
N GLY A 38 -0.02 -1.65 -10.19
CA GLY A 38 -0.91 -1.62 -9.03
C GLY A 38 -0.15 -1.64 -7.70
N CYS A 39 0.84 -2.51 -7.57
CA CYS A 39 1.69 -2.57 -6.36
C CYS A 39 2.51 -1.29 -6.15
N ILE A 40 3.11 -0.74 -7.20
CA ILE A 40 3.89 0.52 -7.14
C ILE A 40 3.00 1.67 -6.65
N ILE A 41 1.82 1.83 -7.24
CA ILE A 41 0.86 2.87 -6.85
C ILE A 41 0.39 2.69 -5.40
N SER A 42 0.20 1.45 -4.95
CA SER A 42 -0.19 1.17 -3.58
C SER A 42 0.91 1.53 -2.57
N ILE A 43 2.19 1.26 -2.89
CA ILE A 43 3.34 1.71 -2.09
C ILE A 43 3.40 3.23 -2.03
N LEU A 44 3.21 3.91 -3.17
CA LEU A 44 3.17 5.37 -3.24
C LEU A 44 2.04 5.95 -2.39
N ASN A 45 0.84 5.37 -2.48
CA ASN A 45 -0.30 5.77 -1.67
C ASN A 45 -0.04 5.59 -0.17
N PHE A 46 0.63 4.50 0.22
CA PHE A 46 1.03 4.27 1.61
C PHE A 46 2.07 5.29 2.08
N TYR A 47 3.05 5.63 1.25
CA TYR A 47 4.02 6.68 1.55
C TYR A 47 3.35 8.06 1.72
N LEU A 48 2.40 8.41 0.84
CA LEU A 48 1.61 9.63 0.96
C LEU A 48 0.79 9.64 2.26
N LEU A 49 0.15 8.51 2.60
CA LEU A 49 -0.62 8.36 3.85
C LEU A 49 0.23 8.64 5.09
N ILE A 50 1.45 8.11 5.13
CA ILE A 50 2.40 8.35 6.21
C ILE A 50 2.74 9.83 6.34
N ASN A 51 3.06 10.46 5.21
CA ASN A 51 3.48 11.85 5.20
C ASN A 51 2.35 12.78 5.64
N ASP A 52 1.13 12.48 5.17
CA ASP A 52 -0.09 13.16 5.55
C ASP A 52 -0.39 12.99 7.05
N THR A 53 -0.25 11.78 7.58
CA THR A 53 -0.47 11.49 9.01
C THR A 53 0.45 12.33 9.91
N LYS A 54 1.73 12.48 9.55
CA LYS A 54 2.67 13.33 10.30
C LYS A 54 2.25 14.80 10.29
N LYS A 55 1.75 15.29 9.15
CA LYS A 55 1.25 16.66 9.02
C LYS A 55 -0.03 16.87 9.83
N TYR A 56 -0.91 15.87 9.90
CA TYR A 56 -2.13 15.93 10.70
C TYR A 56 -1.85 16.01 12.20
N ILE A 57 -0.85 15.26 12.69
CA ILE A 57 -0.46 15.33 14.10
C ILE A 57 0.12 16.70 14.46
N ALA A 58 0.80 17.36 13.52
CA ALA A 58 1.43 18.66 13.74
C ALA A 58 0.48 19.87 13.65
N ILE A 59 -0.72 19.71 13.07
CA ILE A 59 -1.66 20.82 12.83
C ILE A 59 -2.93 20.56 13.65
N SER A 60 -3.26 21.45 14.60
CA SER A 60 -4.46 21.31 15.44
C SER A 60 -5.74 21.84 14.76
N ASN A 61 -5.61 22.82 13.86
CA ASN A 61 -6.76 23.51 13.27
C ASN A 61 -6.98 23.09 11.80
N LYS A 62 -8.21 22.67 11.44
CA LYS A 62 -8.63 22.19 10.09
C LYS A 62 -8.12 20.81 9.64
N VAL A 63 -7.73 19.92 10.56
CA VAL A 63 -7.27 18.54 10.25
C VAL A 63 -8.21 17.79 9.30
N GLN A 64 -9.53 17.90 9.50
CA GLN A 64 -10.53 17.19 8.70
C GLN A 64 -10.48 17.52 7.20
N ARG A 65 -10.31 18.80 6.83
CA ARG A 65 -10.25 19.21 5.42
C ARG A 65 -8.97 18.72 4.75
N ILE A 66 -7.84 18.78 5.46
CA ILE A 66 -6.54 18.32 4.94
C ILE A 66 -6.51 16.79 4.86
N ALA A 67 -7.14 16.09 5.81
CA ALA A 67 -7.39 14.65 5.78
C ALA A 67 -8.18 14.26 4.54
N PHE A 68 -9.33 14.91 4.32
CA PHE A 68 -10.18 14.66 3.18
C PHE A 68 -9.45 14.87 1.85
N ALA A 69 -8.74 15.99 1.68
CA ALA A 69 -7.97 16.27 0.47
C ALA A 69 -6.87 15.21 0.21
N GLY A 70 -6.18 14.76 1.26
CA GLY A 70 -5.18 13.69 1.16
C GLY A 70 -5.78 12.36 0.71
N TYR A 71 -6.96 11.99 1.22
CA TYR A 71 -7.68 10.80 0.76
C TYR A 71 -8.13 10.93 -0.69
N LEU A 72 -8.68 12.07 -1.07
CA LEU A 72 -9.16 12.32 -2.42
C LEU A 72 -8.02 12.23 -3.45
N LYS A 73 -6.83 12.75 -3.11
CA LYS A 73 -5.62 12.59 -3.92
C LYS A 73 -5.24 11.12 -4.13
N ARG A 74 -5.25 10.29 -3.08
CA ARG A 74 -4.93 8.85 -3.17
C ARG A 74 -5.92 8.09 -4.06
N TYR A 75 -7.21 8.40 -3.94
CA TYR A 75 -8.24 7.79 -4.79
C TYR A 75 -8.13 8.27 -6.24
N ALA A 76 -7.79 9.54 -6.48
CA ALA A 76 -7.55 10.06 -7.82
C ALA A 76 -6.36 9.35 -8.49
N ILE A 77 -5.23 9.19 -7.79
CA ILE A 77 -4.06 8.47 -8.32
C ILE A 77 -4.41 7.02 -8.68
N SER A 78 -5.12 6.33 -7.78
CA SER A 78 -5.54 4.94 -8.01
C SER A 78 -6.55 4.82 -9.14
N GLY A 79 -7.50 5.77 -9.22
CA GLY A 79 -8.50 5.83 -10.27
C GLY A 79 -7.90 6.09 -11.65
N ILE A 80 -6.91 6.99 -11.75
CA ILE A 80 -6.18 7.26 -12.99
C ILE A 80 -5.47 5.98 -13.47
N LEU A 81 -4.77 5.26 -12.57
CA LEU A 81 -4.14 4.00 -12.93
C LEU A 81 -5.17 3.01 -13.49
N LEU A 82 -6.27 2.78 -12.75
CA LEU A 82 -7.30 1.83 -13.15
C LEU A 82 -7.96 2.21 -14.48
N PHE A 83 -8.17 3.51 -14.73
CA PHE A 83 -8.72 4.01 -15.98
C PHE A 83 -7.77 3.75 -17.16
N ILE A 84 -6.46 3.99 -16.97
CA ILE A 84 -5.44 3.68 -17.99
C ILE A 84 -5.42 2.17 -18.26
N MET A 85 -5.47 1.34 -17.22
CA MET A 85 -5.40 -0.12 -17.35
C MET A 85 -6.64 -0.69 -18.05
N ILE A 86 -7.85 -0.18 -17.77
CA ILE A 86 -9.07 -0.54 -18.50
C ILE A 86 -8.96 -0.28 -19.99
N LYS A 87 -8.33 0.85 -20.39
CA LYS A 87 -8.16 1.18 -21.81
C LYS A 87 -7.23 0.21 -22.55
N ILE A 88 -6.30 -0.42 -21.83
CA ILE A 88 -5.37 -1.40 -22.40
C ILE A 88 -6.07 -2.76 -22.52
N GLY A 89 -6.81 -3.16 -21.49
CA GLY A 89 -7.59 -4.40 -21.51
C GLY A 89 -8.10 -4.78 -20.13
N ILE A 90 -9.14 -5.61 -20.10
CA ILE A 90 -9.80 -5.96 -18.84
C ILE A 90 -8.90 -6.80 -17.92
N ASP A 91 -8.00 -7.60 -18.48
CA ASP A 91 -7.05 -8.42 -17.72
C ASP A 91 -6.04 -7.54 -16.96
N TYR A 92 -5.58 -6.45 -17.59
CA TYR A 92 -4.68 -5.47 -16.95
C TYR A 92 -5.36 -4.72 -15.82
N PHE A 93 -6.66 -4.42 -15.98
CA PHE A 93 -7.46 -3.82 -14.92
C PHE A 93 -7.55 -4.74 -13.71
N PHE A 94 -7.92 -6.01 -13.89
CA PHE A 94 -7.97 -6.97 -12.79
C PHE A 94 -6.59 -7.17 -12.15
N GLY A 95 -5.52 -7.24 -12.95
CA GLY A 95 -4.15 -7.27 -12.46
C GLY A 95 -3.84 -6.06 -11.56
N ALA A 96 -4.16 -4.85 -12.01
CA ALA A 96 -3.92 -3.63 -11.24
C ALA A 96 -4.74 -3.55 -9.95
N VAL A 97 -6.02 -3.96 -9.99
CA VAL A 97 -6.87 -4.05 -8.80
C VAL A 97 -6.26 -5.02 -7.78
N LEU A 98 -5.88 -6.22 -8.22
CA LEU A 98 -5.24 -7.22 -7.36
C LEU A 98 -3.93 -6.70 -6.78
N GLY A 99 -3.08 -6.05 -7.58
CA GLY A 99 -1.83 -5.45 -7.12
C GLY A 99 -2.03 -4.36 -6.06
N ILE A 100 -3.05 -3.51 -6.23
CA ILE A 100 -3.42 -2.48 -5.24
C ILE A 100 -3.86 -3.13 -3.93
N LEU A 101 -4.75 -4.13 -4.00
CA LEU A 101 -5.31 -4.82 -2.85
C LEU A 101 -4.25 -5.61 -2.08
N LEU A 102 -3.36 -6.30 -2.79
CA LEU A 102 -2.36 -7.18 -2.18
C LEU A 102 -1.41 -6.40 -1.26
N VAL A 103 -0.96 -5.22 -1.68
CA VAL A 103 -0.13 -4.35 -0.82
C VAL A 103 -0.93 -3.84 0.39
N LYS A 104 -2.22 -3.52 0.24
CA LYS A 104 -3.08 -3.14 1.39
C LYS A 104 -3.20 -4.28 2.40
N PHE A 105 -3.38 -5.52 1.94
CA PHE A 105 -3.37 -6.69 2.81
C PHE A 105 -2.03 -6.84 3.55
N ILE A 106 -0.89 -6.74 2.87
CA ILE A 106 0.43 -6.84 3.51
C ILE A 106 0.60 -5.79 4.62
N ILE A 107 0.20 -4.55 4.35
CA ILE A 107 0.27 -3.47 5.32
C ILE A 107 -0.62 -3.81 6.53
N LEU A 108 -1.86 -4.22 6.29
CA LEU A 108 -2.82 -4.57 7.32
C LEU A 108 -2.33 -5.73 8.19
N PHE A 109 -1.91 -6.85 7.59
CA PHE A 109 -1.37 -8.00 8.30
C PHE A 109 -0.10 -7.66 9.09
N THR A 110 0.80 -6.84 8.54
CA THR A 110 2.02 -6.44 9.25
C THR A 110 1.68 -5.56 10.47
N GLN A 111 0.71 -4.66 10.36
CA GLN A 111 0.24 -3.84 11.48
C GLN A 111 -0.44 -4.70 12.55
N PHE A 112 -1.36 -5.58 12.16
CA PHE A 112 -2.01 -6.52 13.08
C PHE A 112 -0.99 -7.39 13.82
N TYR A 113 -0.01 -7.94 13.11
CA TYR A 113 1.06 -8.74 13.72
C TYR A 113 1.88 -7.94 14.74
N ASN A 114 2.25 -6.70 14.42
CA ASN A 114 3.01 -5.85 15.34
C ASN A 114 2.21 -5.51 16.61
N ILE A 115 0.93 -5.15 16.46
CA ILE A 115 0.03 -4.86 17.58
C ILE A 115 -0.15 -6.11 18.47
N ALA A 116 -0.37 -7.28 17.86
CA ALA A 116 -0.52 -8.53 18.60
C ALA A 116 0.76 -8.89 19.37
N LYS A 117 1.93 -8.72 18.74
CA LYS A 117 3.24 -8.94 19.36
C LYS A 117 3.49 -7.99 20.54
N GLU A 118 3.17 -6.71 20.40
CA GLU A 118 3.32 -5.73 21.49
C GLU A 118 2.38 -6.05 22.66
N ARG A 119 1.12 -6.40 22.39
CA ARG A 119 0.17 -6.82 23.43
C ARG A 119 0.63 -8.07 24.18
N LEU A 120 1.11 -9.10 23.47
CA LEU A 120 1.64 -10.30 24.11
C LEU A 120 2.86 -9.99 24.98
N LYS A 121 3.77 -9.14 24.50
CA LYS A 121 4.94 -8.73 25.30
C LYS A 121 4.53 -7.99 26.57
N MET A 122 3.51 -7.14 26.52
CA MET A 122 2.98 -6.49 27.73
C MET A 122 2.36 -7.48 28.71
N ILE A 123 1.66 -8.52 28.23
CA ILE A 123 1.07 -9.54 29.10
C ILE A 123 2.15 -10.40 29.78
N PHE A 124 3.19 -10.80 29.03
CA PHE A 124 4.27 -11.63 29.56
C PHE A 124 5.30 -10.86 30.40
N ASN A 125 5.53 -9.58 30.13
CA ASN A 125 6.47 -8.74 30.89
C ASN A 125 5.85 -8.12 32.15
N LYS A 126 4.55 -8.37 32.40
CA LYS A 126 3.84 -7.99 33.63
C LYS A 126 3.75 -9.15 34.64
N ARG A 127 4.39 -10.29 34.33
CA ARG A 127 4.65 -11.40 35.26
C ARG A 127 6.12 -11.40 35.63
#